data_AF-A0A239J0L4-F1
#
_entry.id   AF-A0A239J0L4-F1
#
_cell.length_a   1.000
_cell.length_b   1.000
_cell.length_c   1.000
_cell.angle_alpha   90.00
_cell.angle_beta   90.00
_cell.angle_gamma   90.00
#
_symmetry.space_group_name_H-M   'P 1'
#
loop_
_entity.id
_entity.type
_entity.pdbx_description
1 polymer ?
#
loop_
_entity_poly.entity_id
_entity_poly.type
_entity_poly.pdbx_seq_one_letter_code
_entity_poly.pdbx_strand_id
1 'polypeptide(L)'
;MRIRKFTSIAMTAGLILALAVPPSLARPGDDDDGRGRGWHDHRDDDRGRDWNRDRDWHGPDRRRDVYVREDVHVYRPGPPPGWWDRGHRPVVNYYIPPERRRVYRDVVVVRPYGHWYNGYGHYRRDDDALLWLGLTGITLAMLNNINENQQRALEDAQIRATAAPIGQPIYWSDSGANGQVVALREGRTATGSYCREFQQTVMIGGRSEDAYGTACRMPDGAWQVVNDQQ
;
A
#
# COMPACT_ATOMS: atom_id res chain seq x y z
N MET A 1 -1.73 -48.80 -28.90
CA MET A 1 -0.80 -48.62 -30.05
C MET A 1 -1.53 -47.94 -31.20
N ARG A 2 -1.32 -46.64 -31.40
CA ARG A 2 -1.62 -45.92 -32.65
C ARG A 2 -0.78 -44.64 -32.68
N ILE A 3 0.28 -44.72 -33.47
CA ILE A 3 1.28 -43.69 -33.70
C ILE A 3 0.68 -42.65 -34.66
N ARG A 4 0.74 -41.36 -34.34
CA ARG A 4 0.53 -40.27 -35.30
C ARG A 4 1.79 -39.41 -35.37
N LYS A 5 2.12 -39.08 -36.61
CA LYS A 5 3.44 -38.75 -37.14
C LYS A 5 3.86 -37.31 -36.79
N PHE A 6 5.16 -37.14 -36.61
CA PHE A 6 5.88 -35.87 -36.65
C PHE A 6 5.84 -35.26 -38.06
N THR A 7 5.66 -33.94 -38.14
CA THR A 7 6.16 -33.12 -39.26
C THR A 7 6.68 -31.79 -38.70
N SER A 8 8.00 -31.61 -38.85
CA SER A 8 8.77 -30.38 -38.65
C SER A 8 8.59 -29.38 -39.80
N ILE A 9 9.24 -28.21 -39.65
CA ILE A 9 9.60 -27.14 -40.62
C ILE A 9 8.76 -25.86 -40.37
N ALA A 10 9.29 -24.65 -40.21
CA ALA A 10 10.58 -24.06 -40.58
C ALA A 10 11.08 -23.05 -39.52
N MET A 11 12.41 -22.95 -39.41
CA MET A 11 13.11 -21.77 -38.89
C MET A 11 13.08 -20.66 -39.94
N THR A 12 12.80 -19.43 -39.52
CA THR A 12 13.25 -18.23 -40.25
C THR A 12 13.88 -17.26 -39.25
N ALA A 13 15.19 -17.18 -39.30
CA ALA A 13 15.99 -16.16 -38.64
C ALA A 13 15.91 -14.85 -39.44
N GLY A 14 15.42 -13.79 -38.80
CA GLY A 14 15.47 -12.42 -39.33
C GLY A 14 16.52 -11.62 -38.59
N LEU A 15 17.67 -11.44 -39.23
CA LEU A 15 18.76 -10.58 -38.77
C LEU A 15 18.42 -9.12 -39.15
N ILE A 16 18.26 -8.23 -38.17
CA ILE A 16 18.26 -6.78 -38.41
C ILE A 16 19.45 -6.18 -37.66
N LEU A 17 20.42 -5.74 -38.44
CA LEU A 17 21.64 -5.03 -38.06
C LEU A 17 21.48 -3.57 -38.50
N ALA A 18 21.84 -2.62 -37.63
CA ALA A 18 22.11 -1.17 -37.86
C ALA A 18 21.49 -0.33 -36.71
N LEU A 19 22.15 0.63 -36.06
CA LEU A 19 23.46 1.25 -36.16
C LEU A 19 23.80 1.78 -34.75
N ALA A 20 25.05 1.62 -34.34
CA ALA A 20 25.58 2.25 -33.13
C ALA A 20 25.79 3.76 -33.39
N VAL A 21 25.31 4.60 -32.47
CA VAL A 21 25.70 6.01 -32.37
C VAL A 21 26.24 6.24 -30.96
N PRO A 22 27.55 6.50 -30.83
CA PRO A 22 28.03 7.37 -29.76
C PRO A 22 29.09 8.36 -30.26
N PRO A 23 29.54 9.33 -29.45
CA PRO A 23 28.85 10.10 -28.42
C PRO A 23 28.97 11.62 -28.70
N SER A 24 27.98 12.42 -28.32
CA SER A 24 28.14 13.88 -28.27
C SER A 24 28.87 14.27 -26.98
N LEU A 25 30.06 14.83 -27.15
CA LEU A 25 30.94 15.38 -26.12
C LEU A 25 30.24 16.51 -25.34
N ALA A 26 30.07 16.35 -24.03
CA ALA A 26 29.77 17.45 -23.12
C ALA A 26 31.10 18.10 -22.68
N ARG A 27 31.23 19.41 -22.91
CA ARG A 27 32.34 20.24 -22.41
C ARG A 27 32.08 20.61 -20.92
N PRO A 28 33.12 20.68 -20.07
CA PRO A 28 33.02 21.34 -18.77
C PRO A 28 33.10 22.86 -18.95
N GLY A 29 32.24 23.59 -18.25
CA GLY A 29 32.34 25.03 -18.07
C GLY A 29 32.65 25.32 -16.61
N ASP A 30 33.82 25.90 -16.40
CA ASP A 30 34.43 26.29 -15.14
C ASP A 30 33.77 27.54 -14.52
N ASP A 31 33.93 27.63 -13.20
CA ASP A 31 34.10 28.82 -12.33
C ASP A 31 33.08 29.98 -12.37
N ASP A 32 32.52 30.30 -11.19
CA ASP A 32 32.87 31.59 -10.56
C ASP A 32 32.42 31.69 -9.09
N ASP A 33 33.36 32.23 -8.31
CA ASP A 33 33.31 32.57 -6.89
C ASP A 33 32.40 33.78 -6.60
N GLY A 34 31.78 33.81 -5.42
CA GLY A 34 30.97 34.97 -5.00
C GLY A 34 30.63 35.01 -3.52
N ARG A 35 31.64 35.26 -2.67
CA ARG A 35 31.42 35.65 -1.26
C ARG A 35 30.88 37.10 -1.20
N GLY A 36 29.95 37.38 -0.27
CA GLY A 36 29.96 38.67 0.44
C GLY A 36 28.63 39.35 0.81
N ARG A 37 28.21 39.15 2.07
CA ARG A 37 27.72 40.12 3.08
C ARG A 37 26.68 41.20 2.73
N GLY A 38 25.67 41.30 3.59
CA GLY A 38 24.92 42.53 3.86
C GLY A 38 23.81 42.31 4.90
N TRP A 39 24.04 42.72 6.15
CA TRP A 39 23.05 42.73 7.22
C TRP A 39 22.21 44.00 7.13
N HIS A 40 20.88 43.89 7.21
CA HIS A 40 20.00 45.03 7.43
C HIS A 40 19.04 44.74 8.60
N ASP A 41 19.12 45.64 9.58
CA ASP A 41 18.23 45.80 10.73
C ASP A 41 16.80 46.13 10.27
N HIS A 42 15.82 45.52 10.92
CA HIS A 42 14.49 46.13 11.09
C HIS A 42 14.05 45.94 12.55
N ARG A 43 14.11 47.05 13.30
CA ARG A 43 13.29 47.31 14.49
C ARG A 43 11.91 47.70 14.00
N ASP A 44 10.87 47.08 14.56
CA ASP A 44 9.57 47.71 14.71
C ASP A 44 8.98 47.31 16.08
N ASP A 45 8.74 48.34 16.88
CA ASP A 45 7.92 48.34 18.08
C ASP A 45 6.44 48.23 17.66
N ASP A 46 5.63 47.44 18.38
CA ASP A 46 4.41 47.95 19.03
C ASP A 46 3.57 46.86 19.73
N ARG A 47 3.43 47.06 21.03
CA ARG A 47 2.17 47.09 21.81
C ARG A 47 1.16 45.94 21.66
N GLY A 48 1.17 45.11 22.70
CA GLY A 48 0.03 45.03 23.62
C GLY A 48 -0.99 43.92 23.38
N ARG A 49 -1.02 42.93 24.29
CA ARG A 49 -2.12 42.77 25.26
C ARG A 49 -1.77 41.71 26.31
N ASP A 50 -1.89 42.15 27.55
CA ASP A 50 -1.75 41.43 28.81
C ASP A 50 -2.95 40.49 29.07
N TRP A 51 -2.70 39.44 29.86
CA TRP A 51 -3.49 38.93 31.00
C TRP A 51 -3.37 37.41 31.17
N ASN A 52 -2.48 36.99 32.07
CA ASN A 52 -2.71 36.04 33.18
C ASN A 52 -1.34 35.50 33.66
N ARG A 53 -0.73 36.13 34.66
CA ARG A 53 -0.81 35.80 36.10
C ARG A 53 -0.59 34.32 36.44
N ASP A 54 0.56 34.14 37.09
CA ASP A 54 0.83 33.24 38.22
C ASP A 54 0.83 31.74 37.95
N ARG A 55 2.03 31.21 37.74
CA ARG A 55 2.50 30.01 38.47
C ARG A 55 4.03 29.96 38.49
N ASP A 56 4.57 30.37 39.62
CA ASP A 56 5.93 30.08 40.05
C ASP A 56 6.16 28.58 40.11
N TRP A 57 7.13 28.08 39.34
CA TRP A 57 7.95 26.93 39.72
C TRP A 57 9.36 27.13 39.17
N HIS A 58 10.28 27.52 40.06
CA HIS A 58 11.71 27.47 39.83
C HIS A 58 12.22 26.02 39.89
N GLY A 59 12.97 25.60 38.88
CA GLY A 59 13.78 24.37 38.87
C GLY A 59 14.73 24.36 37.66
N PRO A 60 16.06 24.28 37.84
CA PRO A 60 17.04 24.49 36.77
C PRO A 60 17.52 23.17 36.16
N ASP A 61 17.76 23.12 34.85
CA ASP A 61 19.10 22.86 34.27
C ASP A 61 19.07 23.02 32.74
N ARG A 62 20.14 23.59 32.21
CA ARG A 62 20.39 23.92 30.81
C ARG A 62 20.88 22.68 30.06
N ARG A 63 20.19 22.21 29.01
CA ARG A 63 20.85 21.56 27.85
C ARG A 63 20.09 21.76 26.53
N ARG A 64 20.69 22.61 25.69
CA ARG A 64 20.64 22.74 24.21
C ARG A 64 19.30 22.49 23.51
N ASP A 65 18.81 23.58 22.92
CA ASP A 65 17.81 23.62 21.85
C ASP A 65 18.19 22.64 20.73
N VAL A 66 17.55 21.48 20.72
CA VAL A 66 17.34 20.73 19.49
C VAL A 66 16.05 21.31 18.91
N TYR A 67 16.17 22.11 17.86
CA TYR A 67 15.04 22.38 16.97
C TYR A 67 14.62 21.05 16.35
N VAL A 68 13.70 20.33 17.00
CA VAL A 68 12.97 19.26 16.35
C VAL A 68 11.99 19.96 15.42
N ARG A 69 12.31 20.00 14.12
CA ARG A 69 11.30 20.29 13.10
C ARG A 69 10.16 19.30 13.33
N GLU A 70 8.95 19.81 13.47
CA GLU A 70 7.72 19.08 13.83
C GLU A 70 7.26 18.04 12.78
N ASP A 71 8.04 17.80 11.71
CA ASP A 71 7.54 17.16 10.50
C ASP A 71 8.39 16.00 9.96
N VAL A 72 8.89 15.10 10.81
CA VAL A 72 9.30 13.75 10.33
C VAL A 72 8.93 12.69 11.36
N HIS A 73 7.64 12.31 11.40
CA HIS A 73 7.30 10.97 11.87
C HIS A 73 7.91 9.99 10.86
N VAL A 74 9.08 9.41 11.19
CA VAL A 74 9.59 8.23 10.48
C VAL A 74 8.65 7.09 10.78
N TYR A 75 7.56 7.01 10.00
CA TYR A 75 6.64 5.90 10.02
C TYR A 75 7.42 4.65 9.62
N ARG A 76 7.73 3.81 10.61
CA ARG A 76 8.13 2.42 10.37
C ARG A 76 6.83 1.67 10.04
N PRO A 77 6.59 1.28 8.78
CA PRO A 77 5.41 0.51 8.43
C PRO A 77 5.44 -0.78 9.25
N GLY A 78 4.49 -0.91 10.17
CA GLY A 78 4.22 -2.18 10.81
C GLY A 78 3.66 -3.15 9.76
N PRO A 79 3.95 -4.46 9.89
CA PRO A 79 3.39 -5.47 9.01
C PRO A 79 1.85 -5.52 9.16
N PRO A 80 1.09 -5.58 8.05
CA PRO A 80 -0.37 -5.61 8.08
C PRO A 80 -1.03 -6.78 8.83
N PRO A 81 -2.38 -6.78 8.95
CA PRO A 81 -3.12 -7.87 9.60
C PRO A 81 -3.05 -9.17 8.78
N GLY A 82 -2.80 -10.31 9.44
CA GLY A 82 -2.70 -11.65 8.80
C GLY A 82 -1.26 -12.16 8.58
N TRP A 83 -0.27 -11.52 9.20
CA TRP A 83 1.14 -11.73 8.87
C TRP A 83 1.77 -12.81 9.75
N TRP A 84 2.18 -13.88 9.10
CA TRP A 84 3.16 -14.82 9.58
C TRP A 84 4.53 -14.36 9.09
N ASP A 85 5.52 -14.26 9.97
CA ASP A 85 6.90 -14.26 9.49
C ASP A 85 7.18 -15.60 8.76
N ARG A 86 8.32 -15.72 8.07
CA ARG A 86 8.72 -16.96 7.38
C ARG A 86 8.79 -18.19 8.34
N GLY A 87 8.62 -17.99 9.65
CA GLY A 87 8.57 -18.98 10.73
C GLY A 87 7.21 -19.11 11.45
N HIS A 88 6.10 -18.62 10.89
CA HIS A 88 4.74 -18.81 11.42
C HIS A 88 4.50 -18.26 12.84
N ARG A 89 5.18 -17.17 13.22
CA ARG A 89 4.85 -16.45 14.46
C ARG A 89 3.83 -15.33 14.20
N PRO A 90 2.79 -15.19 15.03
CA PRO A 90 1.82 -14.11 14.87
C PRO A 90 2.51 -12.79 15.16
N VAL A 91 2.62 -11.93 14.15
CA VAL A 91 3.18 -10.60 14.33
C VAL A 91 2.09 -9.69 14.92
N VAL A 92 1.87 -9.83 16.23
CA VAL A 92 1.26 -8.89 17.19
C VAL A 92 0.00 -8.14 16.74
N ASN A 93 -1.14 -8.45 17.39
CA ASN A 93 -2.40 -7.67 17.43
C ASN A 93 -2.21 -6.16 17.18
N TYR A 94 -2.49 -5.69 15.97
CA TYR A 94 -2.50 -4.25 15.65
C TYR A 94 -3.83 -3.63 16.07
N TYR A 95 -3.77 -2.51 16.80
CA TYR A 95 -4.95 -1.71 17.13
C TYR A 95 -5.47 -1.03 15.86
N ILE A 96 -6.63 -1.48 15.37
CA ILE A 96 -7.37 -0.77 14.32
C ILE A 96 -8.18 0.32 15.03
N PRO A 97 -7.92 1.61 14.77
CA PRO A 97 -8.69 2.67 15.38
C PRO A 97 -10.20 2.48 15.10
N PRO A 98 -11.09 2.74 16.08
CA PRO A 98 -12.53 2.52 15.92
C PRO A 98 -13.12 3.20 14.68
N GLU A 99 -12.62 4.39 14.32
CA GLU A 99 -13.03 5.12 13.12
C GLU A 99 -12.63 4.43 11.81
N ARG A 100 -11.66 3.51 11.86
CA ARG A 100 -11.20 2.71 10.72
C ARG A 100 -11.82 1.31 10.67
N ARG A 101 -12.83 1.08 11.52
CA ARG A 101 -13.62 -0.15 11.57
C ARG A 101 -15.10 0.21 11.56
N ARG A 102 -15.85 -0.38 10.63
CA ARG A 102 -17.32 -0.32 10.65
C ARG A 102 -17.92 -1.67 10.34
N VAL A 103 -19.20 -1.82 10.64
CA VAL A 103 -19.99 -2.96 10.22
C VAL A 103 -21.03 -2.43 9.24
N TYR A 104 -21.07 -3.00 8.05
CA TYR A 104 -22.05 -2.66 7.04
C TYR A 104 -22.87 -3.91 6.73
N ARG A 105 -24.14 -3.91 7.15
CA ARG A 105 -24.98 -5.12 7.26
C ARG A 105 -24.27 -6.15 8.14
N ASP A 106 -23.89 -7.31 7.59
CA ASP A 106 -23.20 -8.37 8.32
C ASP A 106 -21.69 -8.44 8.01
N VAL A 107 -21.17 -7.49 7.21
CA VAL A 107 -19.77 -7.47 6.78
C VAL A 107 -18.96 -6.54 7.68
N VAL A 108 -17.86 -7.06 8.24
CA VAL A 108 -16.89 -6.25 8.98
C VAL A 108 -15.95 -5.58 7.98
N VAL A 109 -16.03 -4.25 7.92
CA VAL A 109 -15.19 -3.42 7.05
C VAL A 109 -14.10 -2.79 7.89
N VAL A 110 -12.84 -3.07 7.54
CA VAL A 110 -11.67 -2.58 8.25
C VAL A 110 -10.68 -2.03 7.23
N ARG A 111 -10.28 -0.77 7.36
CA ARG A 111 -9.24 -0.18 6.49
C ARG A 111 -8.12 0.39 7.34
N PRO A 112 -7.23 -0.43 7.92
CA PRO A 112 -6.14 0.04 8.79
C PRO A 112 -5.24 1.08 8.11
N TYR A 113 -5.02 0.94 6.80
CA TYR A 113 -4.18 1.81 6.00
C TYR A 113 -4.90 2.33 4.75
N GLY A 114 -4.30 3.34 4.12
CA GLY A 114 -4.76 3.95 2.90
C GLY A 114 -5.92 4.91 3.09
N HIS A 115 -6.60 5.20 1.99
CA HIS A 115 -7.74 6.10 1.94
C HIS A 115 -9.01 5.45 2.49
N TRP A 116 -9.79 6.28 3.17
CA TRP A 116 -11.08 5.93 3.70
C TRP A 116 -12.18 6.52 2.81
N TYR A 117 -12.89 5.66 2.11
CA TYR A 117 -14.01 6.03 1.24
C TYR A 117 -15.09 4.93 1.24
N ASN A 118 -16.23 5.24 0.63
CA ASN A 118 -17.27 4.26 0.37
C ASN A 118 -16.96 3.43 -0.87
N GLY A 119 -17.51 2.21 -0.86
CA GLY A 119 -17.33 1.22 -1.90
C GLY A 119 -16.00 0.47 -1.82
N TYR A 120 -15.70 -0.25 -2.89
CA TYR A 120 -14.52 -1.09 -3.03
C TYR A 120 -14.20 -1.30 -4.51
N GLY A 121 -12.97 -1.00 -4.92
CA GLY A 121 -12.58 -1.01 -6.33
C GLY A 121 -13.37 0.01 -7.16
N HIS A 122 -13.88 -0.41 -8.31
CA HIS A 122 -14.72 0.37 -9.20
C HIS A 122 -16.12 0.64 -8.65
N TYR A 123 -16.61 -0.16 -7.70
CA TYR A 123 -17.88 0.09 -7.03
C TYR A 123 -17.71 1.25 -6.04
N ARG A 124 -18.38 2.38 -6.30
CA ARG A 124 -18.22 3.63 -5.51
C ARG A 124 -19.14 3.73 -4.30
N ARG A 125 -20.18 2.90 -4.21
CA ARG A 125 -21.14 2.87 -3.11
C ARG A 125 -21.04 1.55 -2.37
N ASP A 126 -21.28 1.58 -1.06
CA ASP A 126 -21.26 0.37 -0.23
C ASP A 126 -22.34 -0.63 -0.66
N ASP A 127 -23.52 -0.17 -1.08
CA ASP A 127 -24.59 -1.03 -1.58
C ASP A 127 -24.15 -1.86 -2.80
N ASP A 128 -23.40 -1.24 -3.72
CA ASP A 128 -22.89 -1.90 -4.93
C ASP A 128 -21.66 -2.78 -4.64
N ALA A 129 -20.92 -2.44 -3.58
CA ALA A 129 -19.67 -3.08 -3.20
C ALA A 129 -19.82 -4.16 -2.14
N LEU A 130 -21.02 -4.39 -1.60
CA LEU A 130 -21.29 -5.22 -0.41
C LEU A 130 -20.52 -6.55 -0.43
N LEU A 131 -20.49 -7.22 -1.58
CA LEU A 131 -19.85 -8.53 -1.72
C LEU A 131 -18.34 -8.50 -1.45
N TRP A 132 -17.70 -7.34 -1.59
CA TRP A 132 -16.25 -7.17 -1.57
C TRP A 132 -15.75 -6.37 -0.37
N LEU A 133 -16.65 -5.70 0.36
CA LEU A 133 -16.27 -4.81 1.47
C LEU A 133 -15.41 -5.49 2.54
N GLY A 134 -15.58 -6.78 2.80
CA GLY A 134 -14.78 -7.48 3.80
C GLY A 134 -13.34 -7.72 3.37
N LEU A 135 -13.02 -7.67 2.07
CA LEU A 135 -11.65 -7.76 1.56
C LEU A 135 -10.78 -6.54 1.95
N THR A 136 -11.39 -5.46 2.45
CA THR A 136 -10.66 -4.32 3.04
C THR A 136 -9.70 -4.73 4.15
N GLY A 137 -9.95 -5.86 4.82
CA GLY A 137 -9.05 -6.44 5.83
C GLY A 137 -7.73 -6.97 5.28
N ILE A 138 -7.62 -7.23 3.98
CA ILE A 138 -6.36 -7.57 3.32
C ILE A 138 -5.75 -6.24 2.83
N THR A 139 -4.88 -5.66 3.64
CA THR A 139 -4.35 -4.30 3.45
C THR A 139 -2.83 -4.25 3.55
N LEU A 140 -2.21 -3.14 3.14
CA LEU A 140 -0.76 -2.90 3.19
C LEU A 140 -0.45 -1.54 3.81
N ALA A 141 0.64 -1.41 4.55
CA ALA A 141 1.06 -0.13 5.13
C ALA A 141 1.42 0.89 4.04
N MET A 142 1.97 0.41 2.92
CA MET A 142 2.26 1.21 1.73
C MET A 142 1.04 1.91 1.12
N LEU A 143 -0.21 1.47 1.40
CA LEU A 143 -1.41 2.16 0.90
C LEU A 143 -1.55 3.59 1.45
N ASN A 144 -0.89 3.94 2.55
CA ASN A 144 -0.82 5.33 3.03
C ASN A 144 -0.11 6.28 2.05
N ASN A 145 0.62 5.75 1.06
CA ASN A 145 1.45 6.52 0.13
C ASN A 145 0.91 6.55 -1.31
N ILE A 146 -0.29 6.01 -1.55
CA ILE A 146 -0.97 6.09 -2.85
C ILE A 146 -2.18 7.01 -2.77
N ASN A 147 -2.78 7.38 -3.89
CA ASN A 147 -4.05 8.09 -3.94
C ASN A 147 -5.25 7.12 -4.00
N GLU A 148 -6.47 7.66 -3.91
CA GLU A 148 -7.70 6.85 -3.95
C GLU A 148 -7.83 6.01 -5.23
N ASN A 149 -7.52 6.58 -6.41
CA ASN A 149 -7.64 5.86 -7.69
C ASN A 149 -6.68 4.67 -7.76
N GLN A 150 -5.44 4.86 -7.31
CA GLN A 150 -4.44 3.80 -7.21
C GLN A 150 -4.89 2.69 -6.26
N GLN A 151 -5.48 3.07 -5.12
CA GLN A 151 -6.02 2.09 -4.18
C GLN A 151 -7.21 1.32 -4.77
N ARG A 152 -8.11 2.00 -5.48
CA ARG A 152 -9.22 1.35 -6.18
C ARG A 152 -8.72 0.38 -7.27
N ALA A 153 -7.63 0.70 -7.97
CA ALA A 153 -7.04 -0.20 -8.96
C ALA A 153 -6.51 -1.51 -8.32
N LEU A 154 -5.91 -1.43 -7.12
CA LEU A 154 -5.54 -2.60 -6.32
C LEU A 154 -6.78 -3.39 -5.89
N GLU A 155 -7.80 -2.72 -5.35
CA GLU A 155 -9.04 -3.36 -4.90
C GLU A 155 -9.77 -4.07 -6.06
N ASP A 156 -9.73 -3.50 -7.28
CA ASP A 156 -10.22 -4.15 -8.50
C ASP A 156 -9.42 -5.41 -8.87
N ALA A 157 -8.11 -5.41 -8.64
CA ALA A 157 -7.30 -6.61 -8.79
C ALA A 157 -7.71 -7.68 -7.77
N GLN A 158 -8.03 -7.30 -6.53
CA GLN A 158 -8.55 -8.22 -5.51
C GLN A 158 -9.89 -8.83 -5.93
N ILE A 159 -10.83 -8.02 -6.41
CA ILE A 159 -12.13 -8.51 -6.92
C ILE A 159 -11.90 -9.57 -8.00
N ARG A 160 -11.08 -9.26 -9.01
CA ARG A 160 -10.78 -10.20 -10.09
C ARG A 160 -10.08 -11.47 -9.60
N ALA A 161 -9.19 -11.36 -8.63
CA ALA A 161 -8.49 -12.51 -8.05
C ALA A 161 -9.44 -13.49 -7.34
N THR A 162 -10.61 -13.04 -6.87
CA THR A 162 -11.62 -13.93 -6.25
C THR A 162 -12.19 -14.98 -7.21
N ALA A 163 -12.14 -14.71 -8.52
CA ALA A 163 -12.62 -15.61 -9.57
C ALA A 163 -11.50 -16.17 -10.47
N ALA A 164 -10.26 -15.72 -10.28
CA ALA A 164 -9.12 -16.17 -11.07
C ALA A 164 -8.77 -17.66 -10.77
N PRO A 165 -8.12 -18.38 -11.68
CA PRO A 165 -7.45 -19.64 -11.36
C PRO A 165 -6.41 -19.48 -10.24
N ILE A 166 -6.21 -20.54 -9.44
CA ILE A 166 -5.17 -20.56 -8.41
C ILE A 166 -3.78 -20.42 -9.06
N GLY A 167 -2.95 -19.56 -8.47
CA GLY A 167 -1.61 -19.24 -8.97
C GLY A 167 -1.57 -18.26 -10.13
N GLN A 168 -2.72 -17.84 -10.69
CA GLN A 168 -2.74 -16.84 -11.76
C GLN A 168 -2.60 -15.41 -11.18
N PRO A 169 -1.58 -14.63 -11.58
CA PRO A 169 -1.43 -13.26 -11.14
C PRO A 169 -2.39 -12.31 -11.86
N ILE A 170 -3.01 -11.44 -11.09
CA ILE A 170 -3.81 -10.31 -11.57
C ILE A 170 -3.01 -9.02 -11.37
N TYR A 171 -2.44 -8.51 -12.45
CA TYR A 171 -1.68 -7.26 -12.43
C TYR A 171 -2.60 -6.03 -12.42
N TRP A 172 -2.10 -4.96 -11.79
CA TRP A 172 -2.69 -3.63 -11.81
C TRP A 172 -1.58 -2.55 -11.81
N SER A 173 -1.91 -1.38 -12.33
CA SER A 173 -1.01 -0.22 -12.35
C SER A 173 -1.81 1.06 -12.49
N ASP A 174 -1.42 2.09 -11.74
CA ASP A 174 -1.93 3.45 -11.89
C ASP A 174 -0.89 4.47 -11.43
N SER A 175 -0.59 5.45 -12.29
CA SER A 175 0.15 6.68 -11.95
C SER A 175 1.40 6.51 -11.06
N GLY A 176 2.25 5.51 -11.35
CA GLY A 176 3.49 5.27 -10.60
C GLY A 176 3.38 4.29 -9.41
N ALA A 177 2.19 3.77 -9.13
CA ALA A 177 1.98 2.60 -8.29
C ALA A 177 1.57 1.41 -9.17
N ASN A 178 2.05 0.21 -8.84
CA ASN A 178 1.68 -1.01 -9.55
C ASN A 178 1.81 -2.21 -8.65
N GLY A 179 1.32 -3.36 -9.09
CA GLY A 179 1.39 -4.56 -8.29
C GLY A 179 0.63 -5.72 -8.89
N GLN A 180 0.40 -6.72 -8.05
CA GLN A 180 -0.37 -7.90 -8.41
C GLN A 180 -1.15 -8.44 -7.23
N VAL A 181 -2.21 -9.18 -7.52
CA VAL A 181 -2.93 -10.02 -6.56
C VAL A 181 -2.99 -11.44 -7.12
N VAL A 182 -2.65 -12.43 -6.29
CA VAL A 182 -2.64 -13.85 -6.64
C VAL A 182 -3.51 -14.58 -5.63
N ALA A 183 -4.41 -15.44 -6.10
CA ALA A 183 -5.04 -16.42 -5.21
C ALA A 183 -4.14 -17.65 -5.11
N LEU A 184 -3.64 -17.95 -3.91
CA LEU A 184 -2.62 -18.99 -3.68
C LEU A 184 -3.19 -20.37 -3.48
N ARG A 185 -4.33 -20.45 -2.77
CA ARG A 185 -5.04 -21.69 -2.48
C ARG A 185 -6.52 -21.40 -2.27
N GLU A 186 -7.32 -22.44 -2.40
CA GLU A 186 -8.74 -22.43 -2.08
C GLU A 186 -9.12 -23.67 -1.26
N GLY A 187 -10.23 -23.56 -0.54
CA GLY A 187 -10.73 -24.64 0.30
C GLY A 187 -12.13 -24.36 0.82
N ARG A 188 -12.58 -25.19 1.76
CA ARG A 188 -13.83 -24.97 2.48
C ARG A 188 -13.60 -25.09 3.99
N THR A 189 -14.29 -24.27 4.78
CA THR A 189 -14.34 -24.43 6.23
C THR A 189 -15.09 -25.72 6.60
N ALA A 190 -15.02 -26.11 7.88
CA ALA A 190 -15.85 -27.19 8.43
C ALA A 190 -17.36 -26.93 8.24
N THR A 191 -17.78 -25.67 8.21
CA THR A 191 -19.16 -25.24 7.96
C THR A 191 -19.53 -25.15 6.47
N GLY A 192 -18.59 -25.45 5.56
CA GLY A 192 -18.81 -25.49 4.12
C GLY A 192 -18.60 -24.17 3.38
N SER A 193 -18.20 -23.09 4.07
CA SER A 193 -17.90 -21.80 3.44
C SER A 193 -16.68 -21.91 2.54
N TYR A 194 -16.79 -21.47 1.28
CA TYR A 194 -15.68 -21.45 0.33
C TYR A 194 -14.69 -20.35 0.69
N CYS A 195 -13.41 -20.69 0.84
CA CYS A 195 -12.36 -19.74 1.21
C CYS A 195 -11.23 -19.73 0.20
N ARG A 196 -10.58 -18.58 0.09
CA ARG A 196 -9.38 -18.38 -0.74
C ARG A 196 -8.34 -17.60 0.05
N GLU A 197 -7.09 -18.01 -0.09
CA GLU A 197 -5.94 -17.21 0.36
C GLU A 197 -5.45 -16.34 -0.80
N PHE A 198 -5.16 -15.08 -0.49
CA PHE A 198 -4.64 -14.11 -1.42
C PHE A 198 -3.25 -13.67 -0.97
N GLN A 199 -2.35 -13.51 -1.94
CA GLN A 199 -1.15 -12.71 -1.81
C GLN A 199 -1.33 -11.44 -2.63
N GLN A 200 -1.01 -10.31 -2.04
CA GLN A 200 -0.96 -9.01 -2.70
C GLN A 200 0.48 -8.52 -2.72
N THR A 201 0.89 -7.88 -3.80
CA THR A 201 2.16 -7.16 -3.89
C THR A 201 1.88 -5.76 -4.38
N VAL A 202 2.46 -4.75 -3.74
CA VAL A 202 2.36 -3.34 -4.13
C VAL A 202 3.75 -2.74 -4.25
N MET A 203 4.01 -2.08 -5.38
CA MET A 203 5.25 -1.40 -5.70
C MET A 203 5.03 0.11 -5.89
N ILE A 204 5.78 0.93 -5.16
CA ILE A 204 5.72 2.40 -5.19
C ILE A 204 7.14 2.95 -5.05
N GLY A 205 7.58 3.76 -6.02
CA GLY A 205 8.89 4.43 -5.96
C GLY A 205 10.07 3.47 -5.77
N GLY A 206 10.04 2.30 -6.43
CA GLY A 206 11.09 1.27 -6.35
C GLY A 206 11.08 0.42 -5.07
N ARG A 207 10.13 0.64 -4.15
CA ARG A 207 9.92 -0.21 -2.96
C ARG A 207 8.75 -1.15 -3.21
N SER A 208 8.80 -2.34 -2.62
CA SER A 208 7.74 -3.36 -2.70
C SER A 208 7.33 -3.82 -1.30
N GLU A 209 6.03 -4.06 -1.11
CA GLU A 209 5.45 -4.68 0.09
C GLU A 209 4.48 -5.77 -0.36
N ASP A 210 4.51 -6.91 0.34
CA ASP A 210 3.59 -8.03 0.11
C ASP A 210 2.64 -8.16 1.28
N ALA A 211 1.36 -8.48 1.08
CA ALA A 211 0.43 -8.85 2.15
C ALA A 211 -0.30 -10.14 1.82
N TYR A 212 -0.76 -10.82 2.87
CA TYR A 212 -1.50 -12.07 2.76
C TYR A 212 -2.81 -11.97 3.52
N GLY A 213 -3.81 -12.70 3.05
CA GLY A 213 -5.06 -12.82 3.79
C GLY A 213 -5.93 -13.95 3.25
N THR A 214 -6.61 -14.63 4.17
CA THR A 214 -7.63 -15.62 3.83
C THR A 214 -8.99 -14.96 3.96
N ALA A 215 -9.83 -15.08 2.93
CA ALA A 215 -11.22 -14.65 2.99
C ALA A 215 -12.15 -15.80 2.64
N CYS A 216 -13.27 -15.87 3.33
CA CYS A 216 -14.32 -16.86 3.13
C CYS A 216 -15.58 -16.19 2.61
N ARG A 217 -16.26 -16.86 1.69
CA ARG A 217 -17.54 -16.45 1.15
C ARG A 217 -18.66 -16.84 2.10
N MET A 218 -19.40 -15.84 2.55
CA MET A 218 -20.57 -15.93 3.41
C MET A 218 -21.79 -16.46 2.62
N PRO A 219 -22.85 -16.93 3.30
CA PRO A 219 -24.04 -17.46 2.62
C PRO A 219 -24.74 -16.47 1.69
N ASP A 220 -24.69 -15.17 2.00
CA ASP A 220 -25.19 -14.07 1.19
C ASP A 220 -24.29 -13.73 -0.01
N GLY A 221 -23.14 -14.40 -0.10
CA GLY A 221 -22.16 -14.25 -1.18
C GLY A 221 -21.05 -13.25 -0.88
N ALA A 222 -21.12 -12.50 0.23
CA ALA A 222 -20.09 -11.53 0.59
C ALA A 222 -18.80 -12.22 1.05
N TRP A 223 -17.66 -11.57 0.80
CA TRP A 223 -16.37 -12.03 1.28
C TRP A 223 -16.06 -11.43 2.64
N GLN A 224 -15.67 -12.28 3.58
CA GLN A 224 -15.23 -11.88 4.90
C GLN A 224 -13.82 -12.41 5.14
N VAL A 225 -12.89 -11.51 5.49
CA VAL A 225 -11.56 -11.92 5.92
C VAL A 225 -11.69 -12.70 7.22
N VAL A 226 -11.05 -13.87 7.27
CA VAL A 226 -10.96 -14.73 8.44
C VAL A 226 -9.52 -14.65 8.95
N ASN A 227 -9.36 -14.51 10.26
CA ASN A 227 -8.05 -14.69 10.86
C ASN A 227 -7.80 -16.19 10.92
N ASP A 228 -6.79 -16.68 10.20
CA ASP A 228 -6.28 -18.05 10.36
C ASP A 228 -5.68 -18.14 11.78
N GLN A 229 -6.51 -18.56 12.75
CA GLN A 229 -6.14 -18.86 14.13
C GLN A 229 -6.70 -20.25 14.50
N GLN A 230 -6.73 -21.19 13.55
CA GLN A 230 -7.06 -22.60 13.82
C GLN A 230 -5.77 -23.40 13.98
#